data_AF-A0A3A8NEX9-F1
#
_entry.id   AF-A0A3A8NEX9-F1
#
_cell.length_a   1.000
_cell.length_b   1.000
_cell.length_c   1.000
_cell.angle_alpha   90.00
_cell.angle_beta   90.00
_cell.angle_gamma   90.00
#
_symmetry.space_group_name_H-M   'P 1'
#
loop_
_entity.id
_entity.type
_entity.pdbx_description
1 polymer ?
#
loop_
_entity_poly.entity_id
_entity_poly.type
_entity_poly.pdbx_seq_one_letter_code
_entity_poly.pdbx_strand_id
1 'polypeptide(L)'
;MKLRSSSFSKLSSSSSSSSSRPRRDSLPARPENAKPKAPVSPAELKTGKNNLKPADYGVVDPKLQGIRTRRDSKQSGADFADFTQDVRNSTNKLTSKPVGNQMLTELNGRTQAVNPGATGTLRKPLTVADISSGRNAALPNAHVPRNDGTFSSSRPAYRFDGRAGAGTASDIKYNEKDSGPRFNNLGHEAVHAWRASNGVQVSPLEASKHSNADVFKQHPAFSADMKKTIDTRLMLTEEFETVGLRPTPHTKNNWAPSENAIRAEHGLPSRPDYSGLKPDVKHGGDDAFNNYDAGTDTRNFFQKLAGQPSPFNKIVGDLEK
;
A
#
# COMPACT_ATOMS: atom_id res chain seq x y z
N MET A 1 5.41 73.94 -23.60
CA MET A 1 4.49 74.89 -22.93
C MET A 1 4.16 74.37 -21.54
N LYS A 2 4.27 75.27 -20.55
CA LYS A 2 3.57 75.33 -19.24
C LYS A 2 3.68 74.17 -18.24
N LEU A 3 4.63 74.38 -17.32
CA LEU A 3 4.49 74.24 -15.86
C LEU A 3 3.13 74.71 -15.33
N ARG A 4 2.56 73.98 -14.35
CA ARG A 4 1.90 74.46 -13.11
C ARG A 4 1.94 73.28 -12.12
N SER A 5 2.64 73.23 -10.98
CA SER A 5 2.87 74.12 -9.84
C SER A 5 1.63 74.48 -9.02
N SER A 6 1.81 74.34 -7.70
CA SER A 6 1.09 74.94 -6.57
C SER A 6 -0.04 74.07 -5.95
N SER A 7 -0.20 73.94 -4.63
CA SER A 7 0.58 74.40 -3.47
C SER A 7 -0.16 74.10 -2.17
N PHE A 8 0.61 74.04 -1.06
CA PHE A 8 0.27 74.37 0.35
C PHE A 8 -0.84 73.53 1.04
N SER A 9 -0.65 73.01 2.26
CA SER A 9 -0.23 73.73 3.48
C SER A 9 0.44 72.82 4.52
N LYS A 10 1.47 73.36 5.18
CA LYS A 10 2.04 72.92 6.47
C LYS A 10 1.18 73.42 7.63
N LEU A 11 1.32 72.80 8.81
CA LEU A 11 1.73 73.41 10.10
C LEU A 11 1.78 72.31 11.19
N SER A 12 2.96 72.04 11.74
CA SER A 12 3.45 72.40 13.10
C SER A 12 2.98 71.39 14.16
N SER A 13 3.82 70.75 14.96
CA SER A 13 4.83 71.26 15.90
C SER A 13 5.68 70.04 16.39
N SER A 14 6.81 70.08 17.10
CA SER A 14 7.75 71.07 17.63
C SER A 14 9.00 70.27 18.05
N SER A 15 10.16 70.90 17.89
CA SER A 15 11.50 70.57 18.42
C SER A 15 11.50 70.32 19.94
N SER A 16 12.48 69.68 20.60
CA SER A 16 13.93 69.89 20.53
C SER A 16 14.74 68.86 21.38
N SER A 17 15.96 68.56 20.90
CA SER A 17 17.23 68.31 21.63
C SER A 17 17.29 67.42 22.89
N SER A 18 18.11 66.36 22.87
CA SER A 18 19.49 66.37 23.42
C SER A 18 20.10 64.97 23.49
N SER A 19 21.43 64.95 23.48
CA SER A 19 22.38 63.84 23.52
C SER A 19 22.15 62.74 24.57
N SER A 20 22.46 61.48 24.22
CA SER A 20 23.31 60.53 25.00
C SER A 20 23.29 59.12 24.37
N ARG A 21 24.47 58.52 24.10
CA ARG A 21 24.64 57.08 23.82
C ARG A 21 24.16 56.23 25.00
N PRO A 22 23.77 54.96 24.76
CA PRO A 22 24.54 53.90 25.42
C PRO A 22 24.84 52.65 24.54
N ARG A 23 26.09 52.20 24.73
CA ARG A 23 26.64 50.83 24.74
C ARG A 23 26.35 49.83 23.61
N ARG A 24 27.46 49.49 22.92
CA ARG A 24 27.78 48.12 22.45
C ARG A 24 27.54 47.10 23.58
N ASP A 25 27.02 45.94 23.18
CA ASP A 25 27.11 44.58 23.76
C ASP A 25 25.72 43.93 23.69
N SER A 26 25.44 43.05 22.72
CA SER A 26 25.95 41.67 22.77
C SER A 26 25.83 40.99 21.41
N LEU A 27 26.98 40.73 20.79
CA LEU A 27 27.12 39.71 19.75
C LEU A 27 26.96 38.31 20.39
N PRO A 28 26.45 37.30 19.66
CA PRO A 28 26.47 35.92 20.14
C PRO A 28 27.92 35.50 20.44
N ALA A 29 28.14 34.87 21.60
CA ALA A 29 29.47 34.49 22.06
C ALA A 29 30.18 33.55 21.06
N ARG A 30 31.47 33.83 20.83
CA ARG A 30 32.39 33.01 20.01
C ARG A 30 32.53 31.61 20.62
N PRO A 31 32.69 30.53 19.83
CA PRO A 31 32.55 29.13 20.30
C PRO A 31 33.60 28.67 21.33
N GLU A 32 34.65 29.47 21.56
CA GLU A 32 35.84 29.05 22.32
C GLU A 32 35.66 29.09 23.85
N ASN A 33 34.55 29.63 24.37
CA ASN A 33 34.26 29.69 25.82
C ASN A 33 33.01 28.91 26.26
N ALA A 34 32.46 28.04 25.41
CA ALA A 34 31.35 27.18 25.81
C ALA A 34 31.89 26.07 26.75
N LYS A 35 31.47 26.07 28.03
CA LYS A 35 31.73 24.95 28.94
C LYS A 35 31.30 23.63 28.26
N PRO A 36 32.11 22.56 28.34
CA PRO A 36 31.71 21.28 27.80
C PRO A 36 30.37 20.88 28.41
N LYS A 37 29.37 20.68 27.55
CA LYS A 37 28.06 20.19 27.98
C LYS A 37 28.28 18.87 28.71
N ALA A 38 27.73 18.74 29.91
CA ALA A 38 27.79 17.49 30.65
C ALA A 38 27.30 16.34 29.75
N PRO A 39 27.95 15.15 29.80
CA PRO A 39 27.48 14.00 29.05
C PRO A 39 26.02 13.71 29.43
N VAL A 40 25.17 13.50 28.42
CA VAL A 40 23.75 13.19 28.65
C VAL A 40 23.66 11.90 29.47
N SER A 41 23.03 11.96 30.64
CA SER A 41 22.92 10.79 31.51
C SER A 41 22.01 9.72 30.89
N PRO A 42 22.16 8.43 31.25
CA PRO A 42 21.24 7.37 30.81
C PRO A 42 19.77 7.67 31.14
N ALA A 43 19.52 8.36 32.25
CA ALA A 43 18.17 8.80 32.66
C ALA A 43 17.63 9.92 31.74
N GLU A 44 18.46 10.88 31.36
CA GLU A 44 18.09 11.93 30.39
C GLU A 44 17.91 11.36 28.98
N LEU A 45 18.69 10.34 28.59
CA LEU A 45 18.47 9.61 27.34
C LEU A 45 17.14 8.85 27.36
N LYS A 46 16.80 8.19 28.48
CA LYS A 46 15.53 7.48 28.65
C LYS A 46 14.34 8.45 28.65
N THR A 47 14.45 9.56 29.37
CA THR A 47 13.44 10.63 29.42
C THR A 47 13.32 11.33 28.06
N GLY A 48 14.43 11.64 27.40
CA GLY A 48 14.47 12.17 26.05
C GLY A 48 13.80 11.24 25.05
N LYS A 49 14.09 9.93 25.11
CA LYS A 49 13.44 8.89 24.29
C LYS A 49 11.92 8.80 24.54
N ASN A 50 11.48 8.97 25.79
CA ASN A 50 10.06 8.98 26.15
C ASN A 50 9.36 10.29 25.74
N ASN A 51 10.10 11.40 25.66
CA ASN A 51 9.59 12.73 25.31
C ASN A 51 9.69 13.06 23.81
N LEU A 52 10.45 12.29 23.04
CA LEU A 52 10.39 12.34 21.58
C LEU A 52 8.98 11.89 21.17
N LYS A 53 8.27 12.77 20.47
CA LYS A 53 6.99 12.42 19.85
C LYS A 53 7.19 11.13 19.04
N PRO A 54 6.29 10.15 19.16
CA PRO A 54 6.31 8.96 18.32
C PRO A 54 6.62 9.33 16.87
N ALA A 55 7.71 8.79 16.32
CA ALA A 55 7.82 8.73 14.87
C ALA A 55 6.73 7.77 14.41
N ASP A 56 5.66 8.31 13.83
CA ASP A 56 4.57 7.49 13.31
C ASP A 56 4.96 6.79 12.01
N TYR A 57 6.07 7.23 11.39
CA TYR A 57 6.62 6.68 10.16
C TYR A 57 8.13 6.46 10.24
N GLY A 58 8.59 5.36 9.64
CA GLY A 58 10.01 5.04 9.46
C GLY A 58 10.39 4.90 7.99
N VAL A 59 11.64 5.19 7.68
CA VAL A 59 12.22 5.02 6.33
C VAL A 59 12.63 3.57 6.14
N VAL A 60 12.19 2.89 5.07
CA VAL A 60 12.62 1.52 4.76
C VAL A 60 13.88 1.47 3.87
N ASP A 61 14.01 2.43 2.94
CA ASP A 61 15.18 2.65 2.10
C ASP A 61 15.19 4.13 1.67
N PRO A 62 16.32 4.86 1.70
CA PRO A 62 16.39 6.25 1.27
C PRO A 62 15.93 6.51 -0.19
N LYS A 63 16.04 5.51 -1.07
CA LYS A 63 15.63 5.56 -2.48
C LYS A 63 14.15 5.24 -2.68
N LEU A 64 13.50 4.60 -1.69
CA LEU A 64 12.10 4.17 -1.74
C LEU A 64 11.23 5.05 -0.85
N GLN A 65 11.24 6.37 -1.09
CA GLN A 65 10.62 7.36 -0.21
C GLN A 65 9.10 7.24 -0.06
N GLY A 66 8.42 6.59 -1.01
CA GLY A 66 7.00 6.31 -0.99
C GLY A 66 6.60 5.05 -0.21
N ILE A 67 7.58 4.28 0.27
CA ILE A 67 7.35 3.08 1.09
C ILE A 67 7.85 3.39 2.50
N ARG A 68 6.98 3.26 3.50
CA ARG A 68 7.30 3.61 4.89
C ARG A 68 6.86 2.53 5.86
N THR A 69 7.58 2.35 6.95
CA THR A 69 6.98 1.69 8.10
C THR A 69 6.02 2.65 8.78
N ARG A 70 4.94 2.13 9.37
CA ARG A 70 3.97 2.90 10.14
C ARG A 70 3.82 2.29 11.53
N ARG A 71 3.90 3.14 12.55
CA ARG A 71 3.79 2.73 13.95
C ARG A 71 2.34 2.45 14.30
N ASP A 72 2.08 1.30 14.93
CA ASP A 72 0.77 1.03 15.52
C ASP A 72 0.62 1.74 16.87
N SER A 73 -0.60 2.17 17.17
CA SER A 73 -1.05 2.81 18.41
C SER A 73 -0.60 2.11 19.69
N LYS A 74 -0.49 0.77 19.67
CA LYS A 74 -0.09 -0.06 20.83
C LYS A 74 1.40 -0.40 20.85
N GLN A 75 2.16 0.00 19.83
CA GLN A 75 3.57 -0.36 19.70
C GLN A 75 4.44 0.64 20.46
N SER A 76 5.37 0.15 21.29
CA SER A 76 6.35 1.02 21.95
C SER A 76 7.33 1.62 20.93
N GLY A 77 8.02 2.71 21.30
CA GLY A 77 9.01 3.31 20.40
C GLY A 77 10.21 2.39 20.11
N ALA A 78 10.57 1.52 21.06
CA ALA A 78 11.61 0.52 20.87
C ALA A 78 11.14 -0.59 19.92
N ASP A 79 9.96 -1.15 20.16
CA ASP A 79 9.37 -2.16 19.26
C ASP A 79 9.22 -1.65 17.84
N PHE A 80 8.87 -0.36 17.66
CA PHE A 80 8.75 0.25 16.35
C PHE A 80 10.11 0.43 15.65
N ALA A 81 11.16 0.75 16.41
CA ALA A 81 12.52 0.83 15.87
C ALA A 81 13.03 -0.54 15.42
N ASP A 82 12.81 -1.59 16.22
CA ASP A 82 13.19 -2.97 15.88
C ASP A 82 12.42 -3.47 14.65
N PHE A 83 11.11 -3.22 14.63
CA PHE A 83 10.26 -3.49 13.46
C PHE A 83 10.77 -2.78 12.20
N THR A 84 11.05 -1.48 12.30
CA THR A 84 11.58 -0.70 11.18
C THR A 84 12.93 -1.23 10.70
N GLN A 85 13.80 -1.65 11.62
CA GLN A 85 15.07 -2.26 11.26
C GLN A 85 14.89 -3.58 10.51
N ASP A 86 13.93 -4.40 10.93
CA ASP A 86 13.64 -5.66 10.24
C ASP A 86 13.06 -5.43 8.84
N VAL A 87 12.12 -4.50 8.69
CA VAL A 87 11.59 -4.11 7.38
C VAL A 87 12.70 -3.56 6.47
N ARG A 88 13.64 -2.76 7.00
CA ARG A 88 14.83 -2.30 6.26
C ARG A 88 15.68 -3.47 5.77
N ASN A 89 15.98 -4.43 6.65
CA ASN A 89 16.80 -5.59 6.30
C ASN A 89 16.12 -6.43 5.21
N SER A 90 14.81 -6.67 5.35
CA SER A 90 13.99 -7.38 4.35
C SER A 90 13.93 -6.62 3.02
N THR A 91 13.74 -5.30 3.06
CA THR A 91 13.74 -4.42 1.87
C THR A 91 15.09 -4.46 1.16
N ASN A 92 16.20 -4.31 1.90
CA ASN A 92 17.56 -4.38 1.36
C ASN A 92 17.85 -5.76 0.73
N LYS A 93 17.32 -6.83 1.32
CA LYS A 93 17.46 -8.17 0.75
C LYS A 93 16.69 -8.28 -0.57
N LEU A 94 15.43 -7.82 -0.61
CA LEU A 94 14.63 -7.79 -1.84
C LEU A 94 15.31 -6.95 -2.95
N THR A 95 15.78 -5.75 -2.63
CA THR A 95 16.40 -4.85 -3.62
C THR A 95 17.82 -5.27 -4.03
N SER A 96 18.41 -6.28 -3.38
CA SER A 96 19.72 -6.84 -3.77
C SER A 96 19.68 -7.68 -5.04
N LYS A 97 18.49 -8.02 -5.56
CA LYS A 97 18.28 -8.81 -6.77
C LYS A 97 17.31 -8.12 -7.74
N PRO A 98 17.35 -8.46 -9.05
CA PRO A 98 16.63 -7.70 -10.07
C PRO A 98 15.11 -7.64 -9.92
N VAL A 99 14.42 -8.75 -9.62
CA VAL A 99 12.96 -8.80 -9.52
C VAL A 99 12.49 -7.98 -8.33
N GLY A 100 13.04 -8.22 -7.15
CA GLY A 100 12.70 -7.44 -5.95
C GLY A 100 13.04 -5.95 -6.10
N ASN A 101 14.16 -5.60 -6.74
CA ASN A 101 14.52 -4.22 -7.03
C ASN A 101 13.52 -3.54 -7.99
N GLN A 102 13.22 -4.18 -9.12
CA GLN A 102 12.28 -3.63 -10.10
C GLN A 102 10.89 -3.46 -9.47
N MET A 103 10.40 -4.48 -8.76
CA MET A 103 9.11 -4.42 -8.06
C MET A 103 9.02 -3.21 -7.12
N LEU A 104 9.97 -3.05 -6.21
CA LEU A 104 9.91 -2.00 -5.21
C LEU A 104 10.17 -0.61 -5.81
N THR A 105 11.00 -0.52 -6.85
CA THR A 105 11.24 0.72 -7.59
C THR A 105 9.99 1.18 -8.34
N GLU A 106 9.33 0.27 -9.06
CA GLU A 106 8.09 0.57 -9.77
C GLU A 106 6.97 0.93 -8.80
N LEU A 107 6.79 0.15 -7.73
CA LEU A 107 5.82 0.47 -6.66
C LEU A 107 6.07 1.87 -6.12
N ASN A 108 7.31 2.19 -5.70
CA ASN A 108 7.68 3.51 -5.22
C ASN A 108 7.40 4.62 -6.26
N GLY A 109 7.67 4.36 -7.54
CA GLY A 109 7.40 5.27 -8.65
C GLY A 109 5.92 5.63 -8.81
N ARG A 110 5.00 4.79 -8.32
CA ARG A 110 3.54 5.03 -8.35
C ARG A 110 3.02 5.99 -7.28
N THR A 111 3.85 6.42 -6.33
CA THR A 111 3.44 7.24 -5.17
C THR A 111 2.58 8.45 -5.53
N GLN A 112 2.97 9.23 -6.54
CA GLN A 112 2.18 10.40 -6.95
C GLN A 112 0.93 10.01 -7.76
N ALA A 113 1.05 9.00 -8.63
CA ALA A 113 -0.05 8.57 -9.49
C ALA A 113 -1.25 8.05 -8.70
N VAL A 114 -1.01 7.34 -7.58
CA VAL A 114 -2.08 6.83 -6.71
C VAL A 114 -2.51 7.81 -5.62
N ASN A 115 -1.89 8.99 -5.55
CA ASN A 115 -2.26 10.05 -4.62
C ASN A 115 -2.39 11.41 -5.36
N PRO A 116 -3.29 11.53 -6.35
CA PRO A 116 -3.35 12.71 -7.22
C PRO A 116 -3.65 13.98 -6.42
N GLY A 117 -2.80 14.99 -6.59
CA GLY A 117 -2.95 16.30 -5.94
C GLY A 117 -2.63 16.32 -4.44
N ALA A 118 -2.30 15.18 -3.83
CA ALA A 118 -1.93 15.12 -2.42
C ALA A 118 -0.45 15.46 -2.23
N THR A 119 -0.14 16.13 -1.13
CA THR A 119 1.25 16.41 -0.72
C THR A 119 1.48 15.87 0.68
N GLY A 120 2.58 15.13 0.85
CA GLY A 120 2.99 14.62 2.15
C GLY A 120 3.56 15.70 3.05
N THR A 121 3.53 15.46 4.35
CA THR A 121 4.24 16.27 5.34
C THR A 121 5.36 15.44 5.98
N LEU A 122 6.26 16.10 6.71
CA LEU A 122 7.28 15.38 7.49
C LEU A 122 6.69 14.38 8.50
N ARG A 123 5.48 14.62 9.00
CA ARG A 123 4.81 13.76 9.99
C ARG A 123 3.88 12.72 9.37
N LYS A 124 3.37 13.00 8.17
CA LYS A 124 2.51 12.12 7.39
C LYS A 124 3.02 12.14 5.95
N PRO A 125 4.08 11.38 5.63
CA PRO A 125 4.64 11.37 4.30
C PRO A 125 3.60 10.86 3.30
N LEU A 126 3.78 11.24 2.03
CA LEU A 126 2.99 10.68 0.94
C LEU A 126 3.54 9.30 0.62
N THR A 127 2.70 8.28 0.66
CA THR A 127 3.13 6.90 0.49
C THR A 127 2.27 6.14 -0.51
N VAL A 128 2.91 5.25 -1.27
CA VAL A 128 2.24 4.20 -2.03
C VAL A 128 1.97 2.98 -1.15
N ALA A 129 2.80 2.75 -0.13
CA ALA A 129 2.68 1.62 0.78
C ALA A 129 3.13 1.99 2.21
N ASP A 130 2.27 1.69 3.18
CA ASP A 130 2.61 1.75 4.61
C ASP A 130 2.71 0.32 5.14
N ILE A 131 3.79 0.01 5.82
CA ILE A 131 4.08 -1.32 6.36
C ILE A 131 3.96 -1.24 7.89
N SER A 132 3.03 -1.98 8.45
CA SER A 132 2.75 -2.03 9.89
C SER A 132 3.04 -3.42 10.45
N SER A 133 3.35 -3.51 11.75
CA SER A 133 3.66 -4.79 12.37
C SER A 133 2.42 -5.67 12.46
N GLY A 134 2.56 -6.90 11.99
CA GLY A 134 1.55 -7.94 12.04
C GLY A 134 1.68 -8.88 13.24
N ARG A 135 2.69 -8.72 14.10
CA ARG A 135 3.06 -9.68 15.18
C ARG A 135 1.92 -10.11 16.12
N ASN A 136 0.86 -9.30 16.23
CA ASN A 136 -0.29 -9.54 17.11
C ASN A 136 -1.63 -9.46 16.33
N ALA A 137 -1.59 -9.45 15.00
CA ALA A 137 -2.79 -9.37 14.18
C ALA A 137 -3.38 -10.75 13.93
N ALA A 138 -4.71 -10.81 13.75
CA ALA A 138 -5.40 -12.06 13.37
C ALA A 138 -4.91 -12.59 12.00
N LEU A 139 -4.56 -11.68 11.09
CA LEU A 139 -3.87 -11.95 9.84
C LEU A 139 -2.51 -11.23 9.88
N PRO A 140 -1.43 -11.94 10.24
CA PRO A 140 -0.15 -11.33 10.58
C PRO A 140 0.71 -10.97 9.35
N ASN A 141 0.42 -11.57 8.19
CA ASN A 141 0.88 -11.10 6.88
C ASN A 141 -0.37 -10.87 6.03
N ALA A 142 -0.60 -9.62 5.63
CA ALA A 142 -1.78 -9.26 4.87
C ALA A 142 -1.57 -7.95 4.13
N HIS A 143 -2.18 -7.86 2.96
CA HIS A 143 -2.28 -6.66 2.16
C HIS A 143 -3.73 -6.19 2.12
N VAL A 144 -3.92 -4.87 2.16
CA VAL A 144 -5.20 -4.25 1.81
C VAL A 144 -5.00 -3.00 0.95
N PRO A 145 -5.77 -2.83 -0.14
CA PRO A 145 -5.86 -1.55 -0.84
C PRO A 145 -6.46 -0.47 0.08
N ARG A 146 -5.83 0.71 0.12
CA ARG A 146 -6.37 1.85 0.85
C ARG A 146 -7.69 2.28 0.26
N ASN A 147 -8.63 2.54 1.14
CA ASN A 147 -10.00 2.93 0.83
C ASN A 147 -10.54 3.87 1.92
N ASP A 148 -11.66 4.51 1.63
CA ASP A 148 -12.40 5.40 2.54
C ASP A 148 -13.48 4.67 3.36
N GLY A 149 -13.43 3.34 3.42
CA GLY A 149 -14.47 2.49 4.01
C GLY A 149 -15.54 2.03 3.02
N THR A 150 -15.47 2.45 1.75
CA THR A 150 -16.37 1.99 0.68
C THR A 150 -15.67 1.07 -0.31
N PHE A 151 -16.41 0.13 -0.91
CA PHE A 151 -15.86 -0.69 -2.00
C PHE A 151 -15.51 0.15 -3.23
N SER A 152 -16.25 1.23 -3.48
CA SER A 152 -16.03 2.08 -4.65
C SER A 152 -14.66 2.76 -4.62
N SER A 153 -14.16 3.16 -3.45
CA SER A 153 -12.83 3.77 -3.36
C SER A 153 -11.68 2.76 -3.52
N SER A 154 -11.94 1.46 -3.34
CA SER A 154 -10.98 0.40 -3.65
C SER A 154 -10.97 -0.02 -5.12
N ARG A 155 -12.02 0.30 -5.90
CA ARG A 155 -12.14 -0.09 -7.33
C ARG A 155 -10.91 0.20 -8.19
N PRO A 156 -10.22 1.35 -8.05
CA PRO A 156 -9.02 1.62 -8.83
C PRO A 156 -7.91 0.58 -8.68
N ALA A 157 -7.89 -0.20 -7.59
CA ALA A 157 -6.89 -1.25 -7.34
C ALA A 157 -7.00 -2.43 -8.31
N TYR A 158 -8.19 -2.67 -8.87
CA TYR A 158 -8.53 -3.92 -9.51
C TYR A 158 -8.59 -3.78 -11.02
N ARG A 159 -8.37 -4.91 -11.70
CA ARG A 159 -8.76 -5.05 -13.09
C ARG A 159 -10.29 -5.03 -13.17
N PHE A 160 -10.81 -4.18 -14.04
CA PHE A 160 -12.24 -4.02 -14.26
C PHE A 160 -12.50 -4.09 -15.75
N ASP A 161 -13.35 -5.02 -16.17
CA ASP A 161 -13.68 -5.26 -17.58
C ASP A 161 -12.46 -5.58 -18.47
N GLY A 162 -11.52 -6.39 -17.97
CA GLY A 162 -10.32 -6.79 -18.72
C GLY A 162 -9.33 -5.63 -18.94
N ARG A 163 -9.38 -4.61 -18.08
CA ARG A 163 -8.46 -3.45 -18.13
C ARG A 163 -7.93 -3.13 -16.75
N ALA A 164 -6.66 -2.72 -16.70
CA ALA A 164 -6.06 -2.20 -15.49
C ALA A 164 -6.78 -0.92 -15.04
N GLY A 165 -7.08 -0.84 -13.74
CA GLY A 165 -7.56 0.37 -13.08
C GLY A 165 -6.47 1.45 -12.95
N ALA A 166 -6.82 2.59 -12.35
CA ALA A 166 -5.88 3.68 -12.12
C ALA A 166 -4.82 3.36 -11.05
N GLY A 167 -5.07 2.34 -10.23
CA GLY A 167 -4.28 1.94 -9.08
C GLY A 167 -4.64 2.66 -7.79
N THR A 168 -4.30 2.06 -6.65
CA THR A 168 -4.41 2.69 -5.32
C THR A 168 -3.22 2.35 -4.44
N ALA A 169 -3.00 3.17 -3.41
CA ALA A 169 -2.00 2.91 -2.39
C ALA A 169 -2.43 1.75 -1.47
N SER A 170 -1.50 1.20 -0.71
CA SER A 170 -1.71 -0.03 0.06
C SER A 170 -1.29 0.11 1.53
N ASP A 171 -1.97 -0.62 2.40
CA ASP A 171 -1.51 -0.90 3.75
C ASP A 171 -1.09 -2.37 3.83
N ILE A 172 0.12 -2.61 4.31
CA ILE A 172 0.73 -3.92 4.48
C ILE A 172 0.84 -4.21 5.98
N LYS A 173 0.44 -5.41 6.37
CA LYS A 173 0.79 -6.02 7.65
C LYS A 173 1.86 -7.07 7.40
N TYR A 174 2.90 -7.02 8.21
CA TYR A 174 4.08 -7.87 8.06
C TYR A 174 4.48 -8.42 9.42
N ASN A 175 4.61 -9.74 9.52
CA ASN A 175 5.04 -10.40 10.76
C ASN A 175 6.56 -10.56 10.81
N GLU A 176 7.21 -9.62 11.47
CA GLU A 176 8.65 -9.64 11.69
C GLU A 176 9.11 -10.75 12.65
N LYS A 177 8.19 -11.50 13.28
CA LYS A 177 8.51 -12.64 14.15
C LYS A 177 8.47 -13.98 13.45
N ASP A 178 8.05 -14.04 12.19
CA ASP A 178 8.02 -15.30 11.46
C ASP A 178 9.42 -15.91 11.32
N SER A 179 9.49 -17.23 11.47
CA SER A 179 10.74 -18.01 11.39
C SER A 179 11.22 -18.26 9.95
N GLY A 180 10.35 -18.06 8.97
CA GLY A 180 10.66 -18.21 7.54
C GLY A 180 11.52 -17.08 6.98
N PRO A 181 11.85 -17.13 5.67
CA PRO A 181 12.56 -16.05 4.99
C PRO A 181 11.73 -14.75 5.00
N ARG A 182 11.95 -13.92 6.01
CA ARG A 182 11.19 -12.69 6.28
C ARG A 182 11.09 -11.73 5.10
N PHE A 183 12.16 -11.59 4.31
CA PHE A 183 12.15 -10.81 3.08
C PHE A 183 11.15 -11.35 2.04
N ASN A 184 10.95 -12.67 1.98
CA ASN A 184 10.02 -13.30 1.07
C ASN A 184 8.56 -13.07 1.51
N ASN A 185 8.28 -13.10 2.81
CA ASN A 185 6.95 -12.77 3.36
C ASN A 185 6.61 -11.30 3.06
N LEU A 186 7.54 -10.37 3.32
CA LEU A 186 7.36 -8.97 2.91
C LEU A 186 7.24 -8.83 1.39
N GLY A 187 8.01 -9.62 0.63
CA GLY A 187 7.97 -9.65 -0.82
C GLY A 187 6.60 -10.06 -1.37
N HIS A 188 5.98 -11.07 -0.77
CA HIS A 188 4.62 -11.52 -1.10
C HIS A 188 3.60 -10.39 -0.94
N GLU A 189 3.58 -9.73 0.22
CA GLU A 189 2.67 -8.59 0.44
C GLU A 189 2.99 -7.39 -0.46
N ALA A 190 4.27 -7.19 -0.79
CA ALA A 190 4.71 -6.15 -1.71
C ALA A 190 4.29 -6.44 -3.17
N VAL A 191 4.15 -7.71 -3.57
CA VAL A 191 3.58 -8.08 -4.87
C VAL A 191 2.11 -7.67 -4.92
N HIS A 192 1.31 -7.95 -3.88
CA HIS A 192 -0.06 -7.44 -3.82
C HIS A 192 -0.12 -5.92 -3.89
N ALA A 193 0.75 -5.21 -3.15
CA ALA A 193 0.81 -3.75 -3.21
C ALA A 193 1.22 -3.22 -4.60
N TRP A 194 2.16 -3.88 -5.28
CA TRP A 194 2.51 -3.55 -6.67
C TRP A 194 1.30 -3.74 -7.57
N ARG A 195 0.57 -4.85 -7.47
CA ARG A 195 -0.63 -5.13 -8.26
C ARG A 195 -1.72 -4.07 -8.01
N ALA A 196 -1.95 -3.72 -6.74
CA ALA A 196 -2.93 -2.69 -6.35
C ALA A 196 -2.56 -1.32 -6.90
N SER A 197 -1.28 -0.94 -6.84
CA SER A 197 -0.80 0.35 -7.35
C SER A 197 -0.83 0.48 -8.87
N ASN A 198 -0.84 -0.66 -9.58
CA ASN A 198 -0.95 -0.74 -11.04
C ASN A 198 -2.38 -1.04 -11.51
N GLY A 199 -3.34 -1.22 -10.59
CA GLY A 199 -4.73 -1.45 -10.95
C GLY A 199 -4.99 -2.84 -11.53
N VAL A 200 -4.18 -3.84 -11.21
CA VAL A 200 -4.24 -5.18 -11.83
C VAL A 200 -4.61 -6.29 -10.84
N GLN A 201 -5.02 -5.96 -9.61
CA GLN A 201 -5.52 -6.97 -8.67
C GLN A 201 -6.81 -7.61 -9.18
N VAL A 202 -7.09 -8.83 -8.73
CA VAL A 202 -8.38 -9.48 -8.95
C VAL A 202 -9.43 -8.76 -8.10
N SER A 203 -10.48 -8.27 -8.74
CA SER A 203 -11.56 -7.59 -8.01
C SER A 203 -12.30 -8.58 -7.11
N PRO A 204 -12.57 -8.26 -5.84
CA PRO A 204 -13.62 -8.95 -5.11
C PRO A 204 -14.98 -8.68 -5.78
N LEU A 205 -15.95 -9.57 -5.58
CA LEU A 205 -17.27 -9.46 -6.22
C LEU A 205 -17.95 -8.13 -5.87
N GLU A 206 -17.84 -7.70 -4.62
CA GLU A 206 -18.50 -6.51 -4.09
C GLU A 206 -17.98 -5.20 -4.71
N ALA A 207 -16.70 -5.16 -5.11
CA ALA A 207 -16.15 -4.01 -5.84
C ALA A 207 -16.50 -4.03 -7.34
N SER A 208 -17.01 -5.14 -7.87
CA SER A 208 -17.27 -5.32 -9.30
C SER A 208 -18.65 -4.82 -9.76
N LYS A 209 -18.88 -4.76 -11.09
CA LYS A 209 -20.22 -4.56 -11.69
C LYS A 209 -21.17 -5.73 -11.43
N HIS A 210 -20.65 -6.89 -11.02
CA HIS A 210 -21.42 -8.11 -10.81
C HIS A 210 -21.95 -8.26 -9.38
N SER A 211 -21.65 -7.33 -8.46
CA SER A 211 -22.09 -7.41 -7.05
C SER A 211 -23.60 -7.62 -6.86
N ASN A 212 -24.40 -7.20 -7.84
CA ASN A 212 -25.86 -7.38 -7.86
C ASN A 212 -26.37 -8.10 -9.14
N ALA A 213 -25.57 -9.00 -9.71
CA ALA A 213 -25.93 -9.76 -10.90
C ALA A 213 -27.23 -10.57 -10.71
N ASP A 214 -28.04 -10.68 -11.77
CA ASP A 214 -29.37 -11.31 -11.70
C ASP A 214 -29.33 -12.79 -11.31
N VAL A 215 -28.21 -13.48 -11.55
CA VAL A 215 -28.02 -14.88 -11.13
C VAL A 215 -28.24 -15.06 -9.62
N PHE A 216 -27.87 -14.05 -8.82
CA PHE A 216 -28.05 -14.07 -7.35
C PHE A 216 -29.49 -13.89 -6.90
N LYS A 217 -30.39 -13.51 -7.79
CA LYS A 217 -31.82 -13.30 -7.52
C LYS A 217 -32.66 -14.53 -7.84
N GLN A 218 -32.13 -15.49 -8.61
CA GLN A 218 -32.85 -16.70 -9.03
C GLN A 218 -33.16 -17.61 -7.84
N HIS A 219 -32.23 -17.71 -6.89
CA HIS A 219 -32.40 -18.47 -5.65
C HIS A 219 -32.00 -17.63 -4.43
N PRO A 220 -32.89 -16.75 -3.93
CA PRO A 220 -32.55 -15.82 -2.84
C PRO A 220 -32.01 -16.50 -1.58
N ALA A 221 -32.49 -17.72 -1.27
CA ALA A 221 -32.05 -18.50 -0.12
C ALA A 221 -30.55 -18.89 -0.18
N PHE A 222 -29.96 -18.98 -1.38
CA PHE A 222 -28.55 -19.35 -1.58
C PHE A 222 -27.69 -18.17 -2.03
N SER A 223 -28.26 -16.97 -2.15
CA SER A 223 -27.60 -15.79 -2.70
C SER A 223 -26.29 -15.46 -1.97
N ALA A 224 -26.28 -15.52 -0.64
CA ALA A 224 -25.10 -15.26 0.18
C ALA A 224 -23.99 -16.31 -0.05
N ASP A 225 -24.36 -17.60 -0.12
CA ASP A 225 -23.40 -18.69 -0.33
C ASP A 225 -22.82 -18.67 -1.74
N MET A 226 -23.65 -18.34 -2.74
CA MET A 226 -23.22 -18.12 -4.12
C MET A 226 -22.17 -17.01 -4.21
N LYS A 227 -22.43 -15.85 -3.59
CA LYS A 227 -21.49 -14.73 -3.54
C LYS A 227 -20.17 -15.12 -2.85
N LYS A 228 -20.26 -15.77 -1.69
CA LYS A 228 -19.09 -16.25 -0.93
C LYS A 228 -18.24 -17.24 -1.74
N THR A 229 -18.88 -18.11 -2.51
CA THR A 229 -18.19 -19.09 -3.38
C THR A 229 -17.39 -18.38 -4.46
N ILE A 230 -17.98 -17.35 -5.11
CA ILE A 230 -17.26 -16.52 -6.10
C ILE A 230 -16.12 -15.75 -5.43
N ASP A 231 -16.36 -15.09 -4.30
CA ASP A 231 -15.32 -14.31 -3.60
C ASP A 231 -14.13 -15.18 -3.19
N THR A 232 -14.39 -16.41 -2.72
CA THR A 232 -13.32 -17.37 -2.37
C THR A 232 -12.45 -17.68 -3.60
N ARG A 233 -13.07 -17.89 -4.75
CA ARG A 233 -12.35 -18.14 -6.01
C ARG A 233 -11.54 -16.94 -6.48
N LEU A 234 -12.10 -15.74 -6.38
CA LEU A 234 -11.43 -14.49 -6.78
C LEU A 234 -10.22 -14.22 -5.87
N MET A 235 -10.38 -14.40 -4.56
CA MET A 235 -9.29 -14.33 -3.59
C MET A 235 -8.17 -15.33 -3.91
N LEU A 236 -8.51 -16.61 -4.15
CA LEU A 236 -7.52 -17.61 -4.53
C LEU A 236 -6.81 -17.28 -5.84
N THR A 237 -7.51 -16.68 -6.80
CA THR A 237 -6.90 -16.26 -8.06
C THR A 237 -5.88 -15.14 -7.82
N GLU A 238 -6.20 -14.15 -6.98
CA GLU A 238 -5.23 -13.12 -6.57
C GLU A 238 -3.99 -13.74 -5.92
N GLU A 239 -4.17 -14.70 -5.02
CA GLU A 239 -3.06 -15.42 -4.37
C GLU A 239 -2.23 -16.25 -5.35
N PHE A 240 -2.87 -16.96 -6.28
CA PHE A 240 -2.17 -17.73 -7.32
C PHE A 240 -1.34 -16.83 -8.23
N GLU A 241 -1.86 -15.66 -8.59
CA GLU A 241 -1.09 -14.68 -9.38
C GLU A 241 0.04 -14.07 -8.56
N THR A 242 -0.18 -13.76 -7.29
CA THR A 242 0.87 -13.24 -6.38
C THR A 242 1.99 -14.25 -6.16
N VAL A 243 1.66 -15.52 -5.93
CA VAL A 243 2.67 -16.58 -5.80
C VAL A 243 3.40 -16.82 -7.12
N GLY A 244 2.76 -16.57 -8.26
CA GLY A 244 3.29 -16.88 -9.60
C GLY A 244 2.95 -18.30 -10.05
N LEU A 245 1.83 -18.85 -9.58
CA LEU A 245 1.21 -20.07 -10.09
C LEU A 245 0.32 -19.78 -11.31
N ARG A 246 -0.14 -18.54 -11.46
CA ARG A 246 -0.78 -18.00 -12.66
C ARG A 246 -0.10 -16.70 -13.09
N PRO A 247 -0.04 -16.37 -14.38
CA PRO A 247 0.47 -15.09 -14.84
C PRO A 247 -0.50 -13.95 -14.46
N THR A 248 0.05 -12.76 -14.21
CA THR A 248 -0.77 -11.54 -14.09
C THR A 248 -1.11 -11.00 -15.48
N PRO A 249 -2.39 -10.91 -15.86
CA PRO A 249 -2.82 -10.37 -17.15
C PRO A 249 -2.71 -8.85 -17.20
N HIS A 250 -2.80 -8.28 -18.41
CA HIS A 250 -2.85 -6.84 -18.69
C HIS A 250 -1.69 -6.01 -18.12
N THR A 251 -0.52 -6.63 -17.99
CA THR A 251 0.70 -5.98 -17.51
C THR A 251 1.46 -5.32 -18.65
N LYS A 252 2.09 -4.19 -18.35
CA LYS A 252 2.98 -3.52 -19.32
C LYS A 252 4.17 -4.44 -19.61
N ASN A 253 4.51 -4.60 -20.89
CA ASN A 253 5.62 -5.45 -21.36
C ASN A 253 5.51 -6.93 -20.93
N ASN A 254 4.32 -7.42 -20.59
CA ASN A 254 4.10 -8.79 -20.10
C ASN A 254 4.96 -9.17 -18.88
N TRP A 255 5.26 -8.19 -18.01
CA TRP A 255 6.03 -8.42 -16.80
C TRP A 255 5.23 -8.05 -15.55
N ALA A 256 5.25 -8.94 -14.56
CA ALA A 256 4.79 -8.69 -13.20
C ALA A 256 5.69 -9.42 -12.20
N PRO A 257 5.91 -8.85 -11.00
CA PRO A 257 6.60 -9.55 -9.94
C PRO A 257 5.72 -10.66 -9.36
N SER A 258 6.35 -11.71 -8.84
CA SER A 258 5.69 -12.79 -8.11
C SER A 258 6.59 -13.31 -7.00
N GLU A 259 5.99 -13.94 -5.99
CA GLU A 259 6.73 -14.60 -4.92
C GLU A 259 7.72 -15.62 -5.51
N ASN A 260 7.29 -16.49 -6.44
CA ASN A 260 8.17 -17.48 -7.04
C ASN A 260 9.35 -16.89 -7.83
N ALA A 261 9.17 -15.73 -8.48
CA ALA A 261 10.28 -15.04 -9.13
C ALA A 261 11.29 -14.49 -8.11
N ILE A 262 10.82 -13.92 -6.99
CA ILE A 262 11.66 -13.49 -5.87
C ILE A 262 12.39 -14.69 -5.25
N ARG A 263 11.68 -15.80 -5.02
CA ARG A 263 12.27 -17.05 -4.50
C ARG A 263 13.40 -17.55 -5.39
N ALA A 264 13.17 -17.61 -6.70
CA ALA A 264 14.14 -18.10 -7.67
C ALA A 264 15.44 -17.29 -7.65
N GLU A 265 15.38 -15.96 -7.68
CA GLU A 265 16.60 -15.12 -7.68
C GLU A 265 17.38 -15.14 -6.36
N HIS A 266 16.75 -15.63 -5.29
CA HIS A 266 17.33 -15.82 -3.97
C HIS A 266 17.69 -17.28 -3.64
N GLY A 267 17.53 -18.21 -4.59
CA GLY A 267 17.86 -19.63 -4.41
C GLY A 267 16.90 -20.38 -3.47
N LEU A 268 15.68 -19.87 -3.29
CA LEU A 268 14.61 -20.54 -2.56
C LEU A 268 13.80 -21.43 -3.52
N PRO A 269 13.32 -22.62 -3.07
CA PRO A 269 12.49 -23.48 -3.91
C PRO A 269 11.15 -22.80 -4.21
N SER A 270 10.66 -22.88 -5.45
CA SER A 270 9.34 -22.34 -5.79
C SER A 270 8.22 -23.03 -4.99
N ARG A 271 7.18 -22.27 -4.65
CA ARG A 271 5.93 -22.82 -4.12
C ARG A 271 5.16 -23.48 -5.26
N PRO A 272 4.70 -24.73 -5.10
CA PRO A 272 3.88 -25.41 -6.11
C PRO A 272 2.37 -25.19 -5.90
N ASP A 273 1.98 -24.59 -4.77
CA ASP A 273 0.60 -24.37 -4.35
C ASP A 273 0.50 -23.16 -3.39
N TYR A 274 -0.73 -22.71 -3.16
CA TYR A 274 -1.08 -21.79 -2.09
C TYR A 274 -1.96 -22.50 -1.07
N SER A 275 -1.41 -22.76 0.12
CA SER A 275 -2.10 -23.47 1.21
C SER A 275 -2.64 -24.85 0.81
N GLY A 276 -1.89 -25.58 -0.02
CA GLY A 276 -2.27 -26.88 -0.58
C GLY A 276 -3.14 -26.78 -1.85
N LEU A 277 -3.57 -25.58 -2.23
CA LEU A 277 -4.45 -25.35 -3.37
C LEU A 277 -3.64 -24.99 -4.61
N LYS A 278 -4.01 -25.58 -5.74
CA LYS A 278 -3.39 -25.35 -7.06
C LYS A 278 -4.39 -24.72 -8.03
N PRO A 279 -3.93 -23.89 -8.97
CA PRO A 279 -4.74 -23.51 -10.11
C PRO A 279 -5.32 -24.72 -10.83
N ASP A 280 -6.57 -24.62 -11.28
CA ASP A 280 -7.19 -25.57 -12.23
C ASP A 280 -7.30 -27.04 -11.75
N VAL A 281 -7.11 -27.29 -10.45
CA VAL A 281 -7.34 -28.58 -9.79
C VAL A 281 -8.60 -28.46 -8.94
N LYS A 282 -9.41 -29.53 -8.88
CA LYS A 282 -10.61 -29.58 -8.03
C LYS A 282 -10.24 -29.51 -6.54
N HIS A 283 -10.77 -28.53 -5.81
CA HIS A 283 -10.64 -28.36 -4.36
C HIS A 283 -12.00 -28.28 -3.66
N GLY A 284 -12.02 -28.29 -2.32
CA GLY A 284 -13.22 -28.31 -1.47
C GLY A 284 -14.19 -27.11 -1.57
N GLY A 285 -14.05 -26.24 -2.57
CA GLY A 285 -15.02 -25.20 -2.95
C GLY A 285 -15.52 -25.31 -4.40
N ASP A 286 -14.88 -26.13 -5.23
CA ASP A 286 -15.24 -26.30 -6.64
C ASP A 286 -16.54 -27.07 -6.81
N ASP A 287 -16.88 -27.97 -5.88
CA ASP A 287 -18.16 -28.68 -5.91
C ASP A 287 -19.32 -27.71 -5.67
N ALA A 288 -19.19 -26.79 -4.71
CA ALA A 288 -20.19 -25.74 -4.50
C ALA A 288 -20.30 -24.82 -5.73
N PHE A 289 -19.15 -24.41 -6.30
CA PHE A 289 -19.13 -23.60 -7.52
C PHE A 289 -19.85 -24.30 -8.68
N ASN A 290 -19.52 -25.57 -8.95
CA ASN A 290 -20.12 -26.36 -10.02
C ASN A 290 -21.62 -26.60 -9.79
N ASN A 291 -22.03 -26.85 -8.54
CA ASN A 291 -23.44 -27.05 -8.19
C ASN A 291 -24.25 -25.76 -8.39
N TYR A 292 -23.75 -24.61 -7.93
CA TYR A 292 -24.43 -23.33 -8.17
C TYR A 292 -24.42 -22.95 -9.64
N ASP A 293 -23.32 -23.21 -10.36
CA ASP A 293 -23.23 -22.96 -11.79
C ASP A 293 -24.28 -23.77 -12.57
N ALA A 294 -24.35 -25.08 -12.32
CA ALA A 294 -25.34 -25.96 -12.96
C ALA A 294 -26.78 -25.61 -12.55
N GLY A 295 -27.01 -25.31 -11.27
CA GLY A 295 -28.33 -24.99 -10.72
C GLY A 295 -28.86 -23.63 -11.19
N THR A 296 -28.00 -22.70 -11.59
CA THR A 296 -28.37 -21.35 -12.06
C THR A 296 -28.12 -21.13 -13.55
N ASP A 297 -27.82 -22.21 -14.29
CA ASP A 297 -27.56 -22.14 -15.72
C ASP A 297 -28.85 -21.93 -16.52
N THR A 298 -29.13 -20.67 -16.85
CA THR A 298 -30.30 -20.26 -17.64
C THR A 298 -30.07 -20.29 -19.15
N ARG A 299 -28.92 -20.81 -19.63
CA ARG A 299 -28.63 -20.87 -21.07
C ARG A 299 -29.56 -21.85 -21.78
N ASN A 300 -30.05 -21.46 -22.97
CA ASN A 300 -30.74 -22.36 -23.88
C ASN A 300 -29.77 -23.29 -24.63
N PHE A 301 -30.29 -24.30 -25.34
CA PHE A 301 -29.49 -25.29 -26.07
C PHE A 301 -28.49 -24.65 -27.05
N PHE A 302 -28.92 -23.66 -27.84
CA PHE A 302 -28.04 -22.99 -28.80
C PHE A 302 -26.92 -22.20 -28.12
N GLN A 303 -27.21 -21.54 -27.00
CA GLN A 303 -26.20 -20.83 -26.21
C GLN A 303 -25.15 -21.77 -25.63
N LYS A 304 -25.58 -22.96 -25.16
CA LYS A 304 -24.66 -24.01 -24.70
C LYS A 304 -23.80 -24.55 -25.85
N LEU A 305 -24.42 -24.82 -27.00
CA LEU A 305 -23.72 -25.31 -28.19
C LEU A 305 -22.73 -24.29 -28.77
N ALA A 306 -23.04 -23.00 -28.67
CA ALA A 306 -22.16 -21.90 -29.05
C ALA A 306 -21.03 -21.63 -28.03
N GLY A 307 -20.93 -22.41 -26.94
CA GLY A 307 -19.90 -22.26 -25.93
C GLY A 307 -20.00 -20.97 -25.10
N GLN A 308 -21.17 -20.32 -25.05
CA GLN A 308 -21.34 -19.11 -24.22
C GLN A 308 -21.16 -19.48 -22.75
N PRO A 309 -20.44 -18.68 -21.93
CA PRO A 309 -20.31 -18.97 -20.51
C PRO A 309 -21.67 -18.90 -19.82
N SER A 310 -21.90 -19.76 -18.83
CA SER A 310 -23.05 -19.64 -17.92
C SER A 310 -23.00 -18.30 -17.16
N PRO A 311 -24.11 -17.84 -16.56
CA PRO A 311 -24.10 -16.61 -15.77
C PRO A 311 -23.03 -16.59 -14.67
N PHE A 312 -22.82 -17.72 -13.99
CA PHE A 312 -21.83 -17.86 -12.92
C PHE A 312 -20.38 -17.81 -13.46
N ASN A 313 -20.08 -18.58 -14.52
CA ASN A 313 -18.77 -18.54 -15.17
C ASN A 313 -18.50 -17.20 -15.86
N LYS A 314 -19.53 -16.49 -16.31
CA LYS A 314 -19.36 -15.15 -16.91
C LYS A 314 -18.86 -14.15 -15.86
N ILE A 315 -19.43 -14.15 -14.65
CA ILE A 315 -18.98 -13.27 -13.56
C ILE A 315 -17.50 -13.51 -13.30
N VAL A 316 -17.12 -14.76 -13.09
CA VAL A 316 -15.72 -15.11 -12.81
C VAL A 316 -14.82 -14.78 -13.99
N GLY A 317 -15.22 -15.13 -15.22
CA GLY A 317 -14.44 -14.85 -16.41
C GLY A 317 -14.24 -13.36 -16.68
N ASP A 318 -15.18 -12.51 -16.31
CA ASP A 318 -15.07 -11.05 -16.43
C ASP A 318 -14.13 -10.45 -15.36
N LEU A 319 -13.95 -11.12 -14.21
CA LEU A 319 -13.13 -10.64 -13.07
C LEU A 319 -11.74 -11.29 -13.00
N GLU A 320 -11.58 -12.49 -13.57
CA GLU A 320 -10.31 -13.22 -13.66
C GLU A 320 -9.44 -12.78 -14.86
N LYS A 321 -10.01 -12.03 -15.82
CA LYS A 321 -9.30 -11.56 -17.01
C LYS A 321 -8.75 -10.16 -16.82
#